data_AF-K1TNZ3-F1
#
_entry.id   AF-K1TNZ3-F1
#
_cell.length_a   1.000
_cell.length_b   1.000
_cell.length_c   1.000
_cell.angle_alpha   90.00
_cell.angle_beta   90.00
_cell.angle_gamma   90.00
#
_symmetry.space_group_name_H-M   'P 1'
#
loop_
_entity.id
_entity.type
_entity.pdbx_description
1 polymer ?
#
loop_
_entity_poly.entity_id
_entity_poly.type
_entity_poly.pdbx_seq_one_letter_code
_entity_poly.pdbx_strand_id
1 'polypeptide(L)' 'VMVDAYKDLYNGEEPVVEGIHAGLECGIFASKLPGLDAVSFGPQMNNIHTTNEELSISSTQRTWELVVKALAALK' A
#
# COMPACT_ATOMS: atom_id res chain seq x y z
N VAL A 1 -8.14 -4.00 8.90
CA VAL A 1 -6.71 -4.41 8.98
C VAL A 1 -5.79 -3.30 8.52
N MET A 2 -5.69 -2.98 7.23
CA MET A 2 -4.71 -1.99 6.74
C MET A 2 -4.91 -0.59 7.32
N VAL A 3 -6.15 -0.06 7.29
CA VAL A 3 -6.47 1.27 7.83
C VAL A 3 -6.19 1.34 9.33
N ASP A 4 -6.57 0.30 10.08
CA ASP A 4 -6.33 0.24 11.53
C ASP A 4 -4.84 0.16 11.85
N ALA A 5 -4.08 -0.64 11.10
CA ALA A 5 -2.63 -0.75 11.23
C ALA A 5 -1.93 0.61 10.96
N TYR A 6 -2.41 1.36 9.97
CA TYR A 6 -1.91 2.71 9.67
C TYR A 6 -2.20 3.67 10.83
N LYS A 7 -3.45 3.74 11.30
CA LYS A 7 -3.85 4.59 12.43
C LYS A 7 -3.02 4.33 13.68
N ASP A 8 -2.77 3.07 13.98
CA ASP A 8 -1.94 2.67 15.12
C ASP A 8 -0.50 3.19 15.02
N LEU A 9 0.08 3.18 13.81
CA LEU A 9 1.45 3.65 13.57
C LEU A 9 1.56 5.18 13.59
N TYR A 10 0.52 5.87 13.12
CA TYR A 10 0.54 7.31 12.88
C TYR A 10 -0.43 8.07 13.80
N ASN A 11 -0.52 7.66 15.07
CA ASN A 11 -1.22 8.40 16.13
C ASN A 11 -2.70 8.74 15.83
N GLY A 12 -3.40 7.82 15.16
CA GLY A 12 -4.80 7.99 14.79
C GLY A 12 -5.02 8.74 13.48
N GLU A 13 -3.97 9.11 12.75
CA GLU A 13 -4.08 9.69 11.41
C GLU A 13 -4.78 8.73 10.44
N GLU A 14 -5.70 9.27 9.63
CA GLU A 14 -6.43 8.53 8.61
C GLU A 14 -5.57 8.41 7.34
N PRO A 15 -5.34 7.20 6.80
CA PRO A 15 -4.75 7.06 5.48
C PRO A 15 -5.74 7.51 4.40
N VAL A 16 -5.23 7.99 3.28
CA VAL A 16 -6.04 8.20 2.08
C VAL A 16 -6.34 6.85 1.43
N VAL A 17 -7.62 6.52 1.26
CA VAL A 17 -8.08 5.31 0.58
C VAL A 17 -8.79 5.71 -0.69
N GLU A 18 -8.20 5.37 -1.84
CA GLU A 18 -8.72 5.78 -3.14
C GLU A 18 -8.46 4.72 -4.22
N GLY A 19 -9.23 4.81 -5.30
CA GLY A 19 -8.92 4.11 -6.54
C GLY A 19 -8.08 5.00 -7.45
N ILE A 20 -7.19 4.40 -8.25
CA ILE A 20 -6.36 5.11 -9.22
C ILE A 20 -6.81 4.78 -10.65
N HIS A 21 -6.71 5.75 -11.56
CA HIS A 21 -6.89 5.52 -13.00
C HIS A 21 -5.59 4.95 -13.62
N ALA A 22 -5.20 3.76 -13.17
CA ALA A 22 -4.03 3.03 -13.65
C ALA A 22 -4.30 1.53 -13.64
N GLY A 23 -3.46 0.76 -14.34
CA GLY A 23 -3.49 -0.70 -14.29
C GLY A 23 -2.79 -1.21 -13.03
N LEU A 24 -3.49 -2.01 -12.22
CA LEU A 24 -2.93 -2.74 -11.08
C LEU A 24 -3.26 -4.23 -11.22
N GLU A 25 -2.30 -5.09 -10.90
CA GLU A 25 -2.47 -6.54 -10.95
C GLU A 25 -3.53 -7.04 -9.97
N CYS A 26 -3.82 -6.29 -8.89
CA CYS A 26 -4.91 -6.60 -7.97
C CYS A 26 -6.26 -6.78 -8.70
N GLY A 27 -6.53 -5.98 -9.74
CA GLY A 27 -7.75 -6.13 -10.55
C GLY A 27 -7.77 -7.46 -11.32
N ILE A 28 -6.63 -7.88 -11.87
CA ILE A 28 -6.49 -9.17 -12.54
C ILE A 28 -6.65 -10.31 -11.53
N PHE A 29 -5.98 -10.22 -10.37
CA PHE A 29 -6.06 -11.25 -9.34
C PHE A 29 -7.47 -11.41 -8.78
N ALA A 30 -8.14 -10.32 -8.44
CA ALA A 30 -9.52 -10.35 -7.97
C ALA A 30 -10.48 -10.96 -9.01
N SER A 31 -10.22 -10.77 -10.32
CA SER A 31 -11.03 -11.38 -11.39
C SER A 31 -10.84 -12.90 -11.54
N LYS A 32 -9.73 -13.44 -11.03
CA LYS A 32 -9.35 -14.86 -11.20
C LYS A 32 -9.44 -15.68 -9.91
N LEU A 33 -9.40 -15.03 -8.75
CA LEU A 33 -9.38 -15.66 -7.44
C LEU A 33 -10.64 -15.27 -6.66
N PRO A 34 -11.72 -16.08 -6.73
CA PRO A 34 -12.96 -15.79 -6.02
C PRO A 34 -12.72 -15.65 -4.51
N GLY A 35 -13.24 -14.57 -3.92
CA GLY A 35 -13.11 -14.30 -2.49
C GLY A 35 -11.77 -13.69 -2.07
N LEU A 36 -10.87 -13.36 -3.02
CA LEU A 36 -9.67 -12.58 -2.71
C LEU A 36 -10.05 -11.16 -2.30
N ASP A 37 -9.68 -10.78 -1.08
CA ASP A 37 -9.59 -9.37 -0.66
C ASP A 37 -8.19 -8.85 -0.98
N ALA A 38 -8.11 -7.74 -1.70
CA ALA A 38 -6.85 -7.20 -2.23
C ALA A 38 -6.75 -5.70 -1.97
N VAL A 39 -5.57 -5.30 -1.51
CA VAL A 39 -5.20 -3.90 -1.27
C VAL A 39 -3.83 -3.65 -1.90
N SER A 40 -3.66 -2.47 -2.48
CA SER A 40 -2.37 -2.01 -3.03
C SER A 40 -1.91 -0.79 -2.23
N PHE A 41 -0.65 -0.79 -1.83
CA PHE A 41 0.01 0.33 -1.15
C PHE A 41 1.51 0.22 -1.38
N GLY A 42 2.24 1.32 -1.23
CA GLY A 42 3.67 1.36 -1.48
C GLY A 42 4.32 2.67 -1.06
N PRO A 43 5.65 2.77 -1.21
CA PRO A 43 6.37 3.99 -0.92
C PRO A 43 6.09 5.07 -1.96
N GLN A 44 6.32 6.33 -1.58
CA GLN A 44 6.30 7.43 -2.52
C GLN A 44 7.40 7.25 -3.59
N MET A 45 6.97 7.22 -4.84
CA MET A 45 7.81 7.19 -6.03
C MET A 45 7.41 8.33 -6.95
N ASN A 46 8.39 8.91 -7.66
CA ASN A 46 8.15 9.95 -8.65
C ASN A 46 8.77 9.56 -9.99
N ASN A 47 8.19 10.09 -11.08
CA ASN A 47 8.67 9.91 -12.46
C ASN A 47 8.86 8.44 -12.87
N ILE A 48 8.01 7.54 -12.35
CA ILE A 48 8.00 6.12 -12.67
C ILE A 48 7.95 5.94 -14.20
N HIS A 49 8.75 5.01 -14.72
CA HIS A 49 8.91 4.74 -16.16
C HIS A 49 9.69 5.80 -16.96
N THR A 50 10.50 6.61 -16.29
CA THR A 50 11.41 7.57 -16.94
C THR A 50 12.84 7.37 -16.45
N THR A 51 13.82 8.03 -17.09
CA THR A 51 15.21 8.04 -16.60
C THR A 51 15.39 8.84 -15.30
N ASN A 52 14.37 9.58 -14.88
CA ASN A 52 14.35 10.38 -13.65
C ASN A 52 13.57 9.70 -12.52
N GLU A 53 13.27 8.40 -12.67
CA GLU A 53 12.55 7.62 -11.67
C GLU A 53 13.31 7.63 -10.34
N GLU A 54 12.58 7.99 -9.28
CA GLU A 54 13.14 8.10 -7.93
C GLU A 54 12.18 7.54 -6.89
N LEU A 55 12.75 7.09 -5.77
CA LEU A 55 12.07 6.45 -4.65
C LEU A 55 12.43 7.15 -3.34
N SER A 56 11.43 7.47 -2.52
CA SER A 56 11.66 8.05 -1.20
C SER A 56 12.15 6.99 -0.20
N ILE A 57 13.39 7.14 0.29
CA ILE A 57 13.97 6.26 1.32
C ILE A 57 13.12 6.29 2.61
N SER A 58 12.73 7.47 3.07
CA SER A 58 11.92 7.59 4.30
C SER A 58 10.52 7.01 4.13
N SER A 59 9.90 7.14 2.94
CA SER A 59 8.62 6.50 2.67
C SER A 59 8.73 4.98 2.54
N THR A 60 9.87 4.47 2.10
CA THR A 60 10.15 3.03 2.02
C THR A 60 10.20 2.42 3.41
N GLN A 61 10.87 3.09 4.36
CA GLN A 61 10.86 2.70 5.77
C GLN A 61 9.44 2.66 6.35
N ARG A 62 8.62 3.70 6.11
CA ARG A 62 7.22 3.73 6.54
C ARG A 62 6.38 2.61 5.93
N THR A 63 6.60 2.30 4.65
CA THR A 63 5.92 1.18 3.98
C THR A 63 6.25 -0.15 4.65
N TRP A 64 7.53 -0.37 4.97
CA TRP A 64 7.98 -1.57 5.67
C TRP A 64 7.33 -1.70 7.05
N GLU A 65 7.27 -0.62 7.82
CA GLU A 65 6.61 -0.59 9.13
C GLU A 65 5.12 -0.97 9.02
N LEU A 66 4.43 -0.44 8.01
CA LEU A 66 3.03 -0.78 7.75
C LEU A 66 2.85 -2.25 7.35
N VAL A 67 3.75 -2.82 6.53
CA VAL A 67 3.73 -4.25 6.20
C VAL A 67 3.83 -5.08 7.47
N VAL A 68 4.85 -4.83 8.30
CA VAL A 68 5.08 -5.59 9.54
C VAL A 68 3.88 -5.46 10.49
N LYS A 69 3.37 -4.25 10.69
CA LYS A 69 2.22 -4.00 11.56
C LYS A 69 0.95 -4.69 11.04
N ALA A 70 0.68 -4.62 9.75
CA ALA A 70 -0.49 -5.26 9.14
C ALA A 70 -0.41 -6.78 9.27
N LEU A 71 0.75 -7.39 8.97
CA LEU A 71 0.96 -8.83 9.13
C LEU A 71 0.82 -9.28 10.59
N ALA A 72 1.33 -8.51 11.54
CA ALA A 72 1.15 -8.80 12.97
C ALA A 72 -0.31 -8.69 13.44
N ALA A 73 -1.14 -7.91 12.73
CA ALA A 73 -2.56 -7.75 13.01
C ALA A 73 -3.45 -8.79 12.31
N LEU A 74 -2.92 -9.55 11.34
CA LEU A 74 -3.60 -10.68 10.74
C LEU A 74 -3.62 -11.84 11.75
N LYS A 75 -4.80 -12.45 11.92
CA LYS A 75 -5.03 -13.58 12.82
C LYS A 75 -4.89 -14.91 12.07
#